data_AF-A0A0N1PIT5-F1
#
_entry.id   AF-A0A0N1PIT5-F1
#
_cell.length_a   1.000
_cell.length_b   1.000
_cell.length_c   1.000
_cell.angle_alpha   90.00
_cell.angle_beta   90.00
_cell.angle_gamma   90.00
#
_symmetry.space_group_name_H-M   'P 1'
#
loop_
_entity.id
_entity.type
_entity.pdbx_description
1 polymer ?
#
loop_
_entity_poly.entity_id
_entity_poly.type
_entity_poly.pdbx_seq_one_letter_code
_entity_poly.pdbx_strand_id
1 'polypeptide(L)'
;MFPTPSISHQVVFRPLTQELAKRGHEVIVITTDPAFPEGRAPQNLTEIDVHDISYTKWRKIMSKIENIPRDPIEQVQVIISASFTVFEHQVKSARVQEILKYKEDYFDLILVEACIRPALGLSYVFKAPVIQVSSFGAVMDNHDIMGSSTHPMFYPNLARERLYNLTIWEKISQLKNEYKNFMYTMNRELHNQILKRLFGNNAPSVDKLYDNVAMLFLNIHPIWDSNRPVPPGVIYLGGLHQNPQKELPKDLKSYLDSSNNGVIYFSLGTNVKPSNLPPEKLEAIIKVFSRLPYDVLWKWDNEQLPGRSSSGSITGCTLISYEPDSPQLQHGSAGYRRVPIVPSSIVSE
;
A
#
# COMPACT_ATOMS: atom_id res chain seq x y z
N MET A 1 5.12 -10.38 9.53
CA MET A 1 6.03 -10.14 8.39
C MET A 1 5.32 -9.32 7.33
N PHE A 2 5.87 -8.16 7.01
CA PHE A 2 5.31 -7.19 6.06
C PHE A 2 6.34 -6.90 4.96
N PRO A 3 6.40 -7.75 3.92
CA PRO A 3 7.52 -7.81 3.00
C PRO A 3 7.46 -6.78 1.86
N THR A 4 6.35 -6.07 1.66
CA THR A 4 6.25 -5.15 0.52
C THR A 4 7.22 -3.97 0.68
N PRO A 5 8.14 -3.74 -0.29
CA PRO A 5 9.12 -2.64 -0.26
C PRO A 5 8.47 -1.31 -0.63
N SER A 6 7.57 -0.87 0.23
CA SER A 6 6.85 0.39 0.11
C SER A 6 6.52 0.89 1.50
N ILE A 7 7.10 2.03 1.90
CA ILE A 7 6.81 2.71 3.16
C ILE A 7 5.31 2.90 3.41
N SER A 8 4.51 3.13 2.34
CA SER A 8 3.05 3.29 2.44
C SER A 8 2.33 2.04 2.97
N HIS A 9 2.90 0.85 2.84
CA HIS A 9 2.40 -0.37 3.46
C HIS A 9 2.82 -0.41 4.94
N GLN A 10 4.10 -0.14 5.20
CA GLN A 10 4.68 -0.23 6.54
C GLN A 10 4.02 0.73 7.53
N VAL A 11 3.74 1.97 7.12
CA VAL A 11 3.05 2.97 7.97
C VAL A 11 1.65 2.54 8.40
N VAL A 12 0.97 1.69 7.62
CA VAL A 12 -0.34 1.12 8.01
C VAL A 12 -0.17 0.05 9.09
N PHE A 13 0.88 -0.76 9.01
CA PHE A 13 1.07 -1.86 9.95
C PHE A 13 1.73 -1.43 11.27
N ARG A 14 2.49 -0.33 11.27
CA ARG A 14 3.19 0.20 12.46
C ARG A 14 2.28 0.41 13.68
N PRO A 15 1.11 1.07 13.57
CA PRO A 15 0.21 1.23 14.71
C PRO A 15 -0.22 -0.11 15.32
N LEU A 16 -0.44 -1.13 14.49
CA LEU A 16 -0.80 -2.47 14.96
C LEU A 16 0.34 -3.12 15.75
N THR A 17 1.55 -3.16 15.18
CA THR A 17 2.70 -3.80 15.83
C THR A 17 3.14 -3.07 17.10
N GLN A 18 3.13 -1.74 17.08
CA GLN A 18 3.52 -0.91 18.21
C GLN A 18 2.50 -0.98 19.34
N GLU A 19 1.20 -1.01 19.04
CA GLU A 19 0.18 -1.13 20.09
C GLU A 19 0.17 -2.55 20.70
N LEU A 20 0.48 -3.60 19.93
CA LEU A 20 0.71 -4.95 20.49
C LEU A 20 1.89 -4.94 21.47
N ALA A 21 3.03 -4.38 21.08
CA ALA A 21 4.18 -4.24 21.97
C ALA A 21 3.82 -3.41 23.23
N LYS A 22 3.12 -2.29 23.06
CA LYS A 22 2.68 -1.45 24.19
C LYS A 22 1.76 -2.18 25.17
N ARG A 23 0.98 -3.17 24.71
CA ARG A 23 0.12 -4.01 25.54
C ARG A 23 0.85 -5.17 26.23
N GLY A 24 2.17 -5.27 26.06
CA GLY A 24 3.03 -6.24 26.74
C GLY A 24 3.30 -7.52 25.95
N HIS A 25 2.90 -7.59 24.68
CA HIS A 25 3.27 -8.72 23.82
C HIS A 25 4.73 -8.61 23.37
N GLU A 26 5.42 -9.74 23.20
CA GLU A 26 6.70 -9.79 22.50
C GLU A 26 6.44 -9.82 20.99
N VAL A 27 6.97 -8.83 20.27
CA VAL A 27 6.67 -8.63 18.85
C VAL A 27 7.95 -8.65 18.03
N ILE A 28 8.03 -9.59 17.08
CA ILE A 28 9.08 -9.63 16.06
C ILE A 28 8.48 -9.22 14.72
N VAL A 29 8.98 -8.13 14.13
CA VAL A 29 8.50 -7.58 12.87
C VAL A 29 9.59 -7.66 11.82
N ILE A 30 9.41 -8.50 10.80
CA ILE A 30 10.20 -8.43 9.58
C ILE A 30 9.58 -7.36 8.68
N THR A 31 10.32 -6.28 8.39
CA THR A 31 9.84 -5.08 7.69
C THR A 31 10.89 -4.50 6.75
N THR A 32 10.45 -3.87 5.67
CA THR A 32 11.31 -3.12 4.74
C THR A 32 11.63 -1.72 5.23
N ASP A 33 10.91 -1.20 6.22
CA ASP A 33 11.10 0.17 6.71
C ASP A 33 10.87 0.20 8.23
N PRO A 34 11.90 -0.16 9.03
CA PRO A 34 11.83 -0.10 10.48
C PRO A 34 11.31 1.25 10.98
N ALA A 35 10.49 1.24 12.02
CA ALA A 35 9.99 2.47 12.64
C ALA A 35 11.03 3.12 13.58
N PHE A 36 11.95 2.31 14.11
CA PHE A 36 12.98 2.76 15.04
C PHE A 36 14.38 2.54 14.46
N PRO A 37 15.34 3.44 14.71
CA PRO A 37 16.75 3.16 14.44
C PRO A 37 17.22 1.91 15.20
N GLU A 38 18.27 1.26 14.69
CA GLU A 38 18.81 0.04 15.30
C GLU A 38 19.14 0.25 16.79
N GLY A 39 18.65 -0.64 17.64
CA GLY A 39 18.80 -0.58 19.09
C GLY A 39 17.93 0.45 19.82
N ARG A 40 17.03 1.16 19.13
CA ARG A 40 16.12 2.18 19.73
C ARG A 40 14.65 1.76 19.80
N ALA A 41 14.32 0.56 19.36
CA ALA A 41 12.97 0.02 19.53
C ALA A 41 12.66 -0.26 21.01
N PRO A 42 11.38 -0.25 21.43
CA PRO A 42 10.97 -0.77 22.73
C PRO A 42 11.51 -2.17 23.00
N GLN A 43 11.80 -2.50 24.26
CA GLN A 43 12.50 -3.74 24.63
C GLN A 43 11.82 -5.02 24.11
N ASN A 44 10.48 -5.01 24.03
CA ASN A 44 9.67 -6.13 23.54
C ASN A 44 9.25 -6.00 22.07
N LEU A 45 9.88 -5.10 21.30
CA LEU A 45 9.70 -4.96 19.86
C LEU A 45 11.04 -5.13 19.14
N THR A 46 11.17 -6.21 18.38
CA THR A 46 12.33 -6.46 17.52
C THR A 46 11.94 -6.21 16.07
N GLU A 47 12.61 -5.27 15.40
CA GLU A 47 12.44 -5.03 13.96
C GLU A 47 13.60 -5.67 13.18
N ILE A 48 13.29 -6.65 12.34
CA ILE A 48 14.23 -7.27 11.42
C ILE A 48 14.17 -6.49 10.11
N ASP A 49 15.20 -5.67 9.90
CA ASP A 49 15.34 -4.84 8.71
C ASP A 49 15.71 -5.67 7.48
N VAL A 50 14.86 -5.61 6.46
CA VAL A 50 15.09 -6.16 5.12
C VAL A 50 15.05 -5.08 4.03
N HIS A 51 15.22 -3.80 4.34
CA HIS A 51 15.13 -2.66 3.42
C HIS A 51 15.95 -2.86 2.14
N ASP A 52 17.28 -2.97 2.29
CA ASP A 52 18.21 -2.94 1.17
C ASP A 52 17.99 -4.09 0.18
N ILE A 53 17.85 -5.32 0.69
CA ILE A 53 17.61 -6.50 -0.15
C ILE A 53 16.28 -6.35 -0.92
N SER A 54 15.28 -5.77 -0.27
CA SER A 54 13.93 -5.65 -0.82
C SER A 54 13.84 -4.57 -1.88
N TYR A 55 14.26 -3.35 -1.55
CA TYR A 55 14.22 -2.21 -2.45
C TYR A 55 15.19 -2.37 -3.63
N THR A 56 16.38 -2.97 -3.41
CA THR A 56 17.32 -3.25 -4.51
C THR A 56 16.73 -4.23 -5.50
N LYS A 57 16.12 -5.32 -5.01
CA LYS A 57 15.50 -6.32 -5.88
C LYS A 57 14.27 -5.75 -6.59
N TRP A 58 13.43 -5.00 -5.88
CA TRP A 58 12.26 -4.32 -6.42
C TRP A 58 12.64 -3.38 -7.56
N ARG A 59 13.56 -2.43 -7.33
CA ARG A 59 14.02 -1.49 -8.36
C ARG A 59 14.55 -2.20 -9.60
N LYS A 60 15.34 -3.27 -9.41
CA LYS A 60 15.88 -4.07 -10.53
C LYS A 60 14.81 -4.79 -11.34
N ILE A 61 13.71 -5.21 -10.72
CA ILE A 61 12.58 -5.82 -11.43
C ILE A 61 11.77 -4.75 -12.14
N MET A 62 11.41 -3.68 -11.42
CA MET A 62 10.61 -2.57 -11.94
C MET A 62 11.27 -1.86 -13.12
N SER A 63 12.59 -1.66 -13.09
CA SER A 63 13.31 -1.01 -14.19
C SER A 63 13.28 -1.81 -15.51
N LYS A 64 13.08 -3.13 -15.44
CA LYS A 64 12.94 -3.98 -16.63
C LYS A 64 11.57 -3.91 -17.28
N ILE A 65 10.58 -3.36 -16.57
CA ILE A 65 9.18 -3.38 -16.98
C ILE A 65 8.57 -2.00 -17.18
N GLU A 66 9.29 -0.94 -16.83
CA GLU A 66 8.86 0.47 -16.83
C GLU A 66 8.32 0.95 -18.19
N ASN A 67 8.83 0.41 -19.30
CA ASN A 67 8.48 0.84 -20.66
C ASN A 67 7.69 -0.21 -21.46
N ILE A 68 7.11 -1.21 -20.79
CA ILE A 68 6.33 -2.25 -21.47
C ILE A 68 4.84 -1.90 -21.30
N PRO A 69 4.12 -1.53 -22.38
CA PRO A 69 2.69 -1.28 -22.33
C PRO A 69 1.97 -2.53 -21.84
N ARG A 70 1.10 -2.36 -20.85
CA ARG A 70 0.30 -3.43 -20.25
C ARG A 70 -1.06 -2.89 -19.89
N ASP A 71 -2.09 -3.71 -20.06
CA ASP A 71 -3.38 -3.40 -19.49
C ASP A 71 -3.31 -3.43 -17.94
N PRO A 72 -4.24 -2.77 -17.23
CA PRO A 72 -4.17 -2.66 -15.77
C PRO A 72 -4.11 -4.01 -15.04
N ILE A 73 -4.71 -5.07 -15.57
CA ILE A 73 -4.74 -6.39 -14.94
C ILE A 73 -3.35 -7.03 -15.06
N GLU A 74 -2.75 -6.96 -16.24
CA GLU A 74 -1.38 -7.43 -16.45
C GLU A 74 -0.38 -6.66 -15.58
N GLN A 75 -0.57 -5.35 -15.39
CA GLN A 75 0.27 -4.57 -14.47
C GLN A 75 0.18 -5.10 -13.03
N VAL A 76 -1.03 -5.33 -12.52
CA VAL A 76 -1.25 -5.89 -11.18
C VAL A 76 -0.61 -7.28 -11.04
N GLN A 77 -0.77 -8.16 -12.04
CA GLN A 77 -0.16 -9.49 -12.03
C GLN A 77 1.37 -9.45 -11.98
N VAL A 78 1.99 -8.51 -12.71
CA VAL A 78 3.45 -8.33 -12.70
C VAL A 78 3.92 -7.80 -11.34
N ILE A 79 3.22 -6.83 -10.76
CA ILE A 79 3.49 -6.28 -9.43
C ILE A 79 3.44 -7.37 -8.35
N ILE A 80 2.40 -8.21 -8.39
CA ILE A 80 2.23 -9.35 -7.47
C ILE A 80 3.38 -10.34 -7.62
N SER A 81 3.70 -10.74 -8.86
CA SER A 81 4.79 -11.67 -9.15
C SER A 81 6.17 -11.14 -8.72
N ALA A 82 6.41 -9.84 -8.91
CA ALA A 82 7.60 -9.16 -8.43
C ALA A 82 7.68 -9.18 -6.90
N SER A 83 6.56 -8.94 -6.22
CA SER A 83 6.47 -8.98 -4.75
C SER A 83 6.80 -10.37 -4.19
N PHE A 84 6.37 -11.44 -4.85
CA PHE A 84 6.75 -12.81 -4.46
C PHE A 84 8.24 -13.08 -4.65
N THR A 85 8.84 -12.53 -5.69
CA THR A 85 10.29 -12.65 -5.92
C THR A 85 11.07 -11.92 -4.83
N VAL A 86 10.63 -10.73 -4.44
CA VAL A 86 11.22 -9.97 -3.32
C VAL A 86 11.09 -10.76 -2.02
N PHE A 87 9.90 -11.30 -1.73
CA PHE A 87 9.65 -12.14 -0.57
C PHE A 87 10.59 -13.35 -0.51
N GLU A 88 10.78 -14.07 -1.63
CA GLU A 88 11.70 -15.21 -1.70
C GLU A 88 13.15 -14.82 -1.32
N HIS A 89 13.58 -13.62 -1.70
CA HIS A 89 14.90 -13.10 -1.32
C HIS A 89 14.99 -12.70 0.16
N GLN A 90 13.95 -12.09 0.72
CA GLN A 90 13.90 -11.74 2.14
C GLN A 90 13.95 -12.98 3.01
N VAL A 91 13.16 -14.01 2.68
CA VAL A 91 13.12 -15.27 3.43
C VAL A 91 14.50 -15.94 3.43
N LYS A 92 15.23 -15.88 2.32
CA LYS A 92 16.60 -16.44 2.20
C LYS A 92 17.69 -15.59 2.87
N SER A 93 17.37 -14.40 3.37
CA SER A 93 18.37 -13.57 4.07
C SER A 93 18.80 -14.21 5.40
N ALA A 94 20.04 -13.96 5.82
CA ALA A 94 20.61 -14.58 7.02
C ALA A 94 19.76 -14.31 8.28
N ARG A 95 19.37 -13.04 8.50
CA ARG A 95 18.54 -12.64 9.65
C ARG A 95 17.18 -13.33 9.68
N VAL A 96 16.51 -13.49 8.52
CA VAL A 96 15.22 -14.21 8.48
C VAL A 96 15.40 -15.71 8.65
N GLN A 97 16.47 -16.29 8.09
CA GLN A 97 16.81 -17.71 8.30
C GLN A 97 17.13 -18.03 9.77
N GLU A 98 17.64 -17.08 10.54
CA GLU A 98 17.84 -17.25 11.99
C GLU A 98 16.49 -17.37 12.72
N ILE A 99 15.51 -16.54 12.39
CA ILE A 99 14.15 -16.63 12.95
C ILE A 99 13.48 -17.96 12.59
N LEU A 100 13.67 -18.44 11.36
CA LEU A 100 13.10 -19.72 10.90
C LEU A 100 13.68 -20.95 11.62
N LYS A 101 14.76 -20.81 12.38
CA LYS A 101 15.33 -21.88 13.21
C LYS A 101 14.73 -21.93 14.61
N TYR A 102 13.89 -20.97 14.98
CA TYR A 102 13.20 -21.02 16.27
C TYR A 102 12.29 -22.25 16.33
N LYS A 103 11.92 -22.63 17.55
CA LYS A 103 11.02 -23.77 17.77
C LYS A 103 9.69 -23.53 17.09
N GLU A 104 9.04 -24.62 16.68
CA GLU A 104 7.77 -24.54 16.00
C GLU A 104 6.64 -23.98 16.88
N ASP A 105 6.78 -23.94 18.20
CA ASP A 105 5.82 -23.39 19.15
C ASP A 105 6.22 -22.00 19.68
N TYR A 106 7.20 -21.34 19.05
CA TYR A 106 7.75 -20.08 19.54
C TYR A 106 6.78 -18.89 19.41
N PHE A 107 5.90 -18.90 18.40
CA PHE A 107 4.95 -17.81 18.16
C PHE A 107 3.53 -18.29 18.42
N ASP A 108 2.75 -17.53 19.17
CA ASP A 108 1.31 -17.82 19.37
C ASP A 108 0.43 -17.29 18.22
N LEU A 109 0.94 -16.33 17.45
CA LEU A 109 0.19 -15.63 16.40
C LEU A 109 1.13 -15.12 15.30
N ILE A 110 0.71 -15.26 14.04
CA ILE A 110 1.47 -14.75 12.89
C ILE A 110 0.64 -13.69 12.16
N LEU A 111 1.19 -12.48 12.04
CA LEU A 111 0.64 -11.45 11.17
C LEU A 111 1.39 -11.46 9.83
N VAL A 112 0.67 -11.61 8.73
CA VAL A 112 1.27 -11.54 7.37
C VAL A 112 0.52 -10.55 6.50
N GLU A 113 1.25 -9.93 5.58
CA GLU A 113 0.65 -9.06 4.60
C GLU A 113 -0.26 -9.83 3.62
N ALA A 114 -1.51 -9.40 3.48
CA ALA A 114 -2.56 -10.15 2.79
C ALA A 114 -2.30 -10.37 1.28
N CYS A 115 -1.49 -9.51 0.66
CA CYS A 115 -1.13 -9.63 -0.76
C CYS A 115 0.02 -10.62 -1.03
N ILE A 116 0.56 -11.28 0.00
CA ILE A 116 1.77 -12.12 -0.10
C ILE A 116 1.46 -13.55 0.36
N ARG A 117 0.78 -14.31 -0.50
CA ARG A 117 0.35 -15.70 -0.18
C ARG A 117 1.48 -16.61 0.32
N PRO A 118 2.70 -16.62 -0.25
CA PRO A 118 3.76 -17.50 0.23
C PRO A 118 4.18 -17.22 1.69
N ALA A 119 3.85 -16.05 2.25
CA ALA A 119 4.08 -15.74 3.67
C ALA A 119 3.26 -16.64 4.61
N LEU A 120 2.17 -17.23 4.13
CA LEU A 120 1.41 -18.24 4.89
C LEU A 120 2.25 -19.47 5.24
N GLY A 121 3.35 -19.73 4.52
CA GLY A 121 4.28 -20.81 4.83
C GLY A 121 4.91 -20.68 6.23
N LEU A 122 4.92 -19.48 6.80
CA LEU A 122 5.33 -19.27 8.20
C LEU A 122 4.43 -20.03 9.19
N SER A 123 3.13 -20.20 8.90
CA SER A 123 2.23 -21.01 9.74
C SER A 123 2.55 -22.50 9.69
N TYR A 124 3.17 -22.97 8.60
CA TYR A 124 3.66 -24.34 8.53
C TYR A 124 4.94 -24.52 9.37
N VAL A 125 5.80 -23.49 9.45
CA VAL A 125 7.02 -23.52 10.25
C VAL A 125 6.71 -23.41 11.75
N PHE A 126 5.85 -22.47 12.14
CA PHE A 126 5.59 -22.13 13.54
C PHE A 126 4.22 -22.59 14.08
N LYS A 127 3.52 -23.46 13.35
CA LYS A 127 2.26 -24.12 13.78
C LYS A 127 1.21 -23.20 14.44
N ALA A 128 1.20 -21.93 14.06
CA ALA A 128 0.41 -20.89 14.71
C ALA A 128 -0.63 -20.29 13.74
N PRO A 129 -1.78 -19.82 14.27
CA PRO A 129 -2.81 -19.18 13.46
C PRO A 129 -2.30 -17.89 12.81
N VAL A 130 -2.85 -17.59 11.64
CA VAL A 130 -2.49 -16.42 10.85
C VAL A 130 -3.61 -15.39 10.85
N ILE A 131 -3.24 -14.13 11.00
CA ILE A 131 -4.08 -13.00 10.59
C ILE A 131 -3.44 -12.36 9.36
N GLN A 132 -4.19 -12.31 8.27
CA GLN A 132 -3.80 -11.56 7.09
C GLN A 132 -4.14 -10.09 7.31
N VAL A 133 -3.20 -9.19 7.04
CA VAL A 133 -3.38 -7.74 7.20
C VAL A 133 -3.12 -7.06 5.86
N SER A 134 -4.11 -6.33 5.35
CA SER A 134 -3.99 -5.53 4.13
C SER A 134 -3.81 -4.06 4.47
N SER A 135 -2.86 -3.39 3.80
CA SER A 135 -2.68 -1.93 3.91
C SER A 135 -3.78 -1.13 3.21
N PHE A 136 -4.66 -1.81 2.47
CA PHE A 136 -5.83 -1.29 1.77
C PHE A 136 -6.99 -2.32 1.87
N GLY A 137 -7.84 -2.45 0.85
CA GLY A 137 -8.87 -3.49 0.77
C GLY A 137 -8.34 -4.91 0.51
N ALA A 138 -9.24 -5.86 0.33
CA ALA A 138 -8.88 -7.24 -0.01
C ALA A 138 -8.32 -7.33 -1.43
N VAL A 139 -7.39 -8.25 -1.64
CA VAL A 139 -6.83 -8.57 -2.97
C VAL A 139 -6.93 -10.06 -3.25
N MET A 140 -6.74 -10.40 -4.53
CA MET A 140 -6.64 -11.78 -4.98
C MET A 140 -7.86 -12.59 -4.50
N ASP A 141 -7.63 -13.61 -3.67
CA ASP A 141 -8.61 -14.53 -3.10
C ASP A 141 -8.81 -14.32 -1.59
N ASN A 142 -8.41 -13.19 -1.01
CA ASN A 142 -8.55 -12.97 0.45
C ASN A 142 -10.01 -13.15 0.91
N HIS A 143 -10.98 -12.70 0.11
CA HIS A 143 -12.40 -12.92 0.42
C HIS A 143 -12.81 -14.39 0.32
N ASP A 144 -12.34 -15.11 -0.69
CA ASP A 144 -12.65 -16.53 -0.86
C ASP A 144 -12.06 -17.36 0.28
N ILE A 145 -10.84 -17.05 0.73
CA ILE A 145 -10.17 -17.66 1.89
C ILE A 145 -11.04 -17.55 3.14
N MET A 146 -11.63 -16.37 3.36
CA MET A 146 -12.49 -16.12 4.51
C MET A 146 -13.92 -16.66 4.32
N GLY A 147 -14.27 -17.25 3.17
CA GLY A 147 -15.64 -17.68 2.86
C GLY A 147 -16.61 -16.52 2.64
N SER A 148 -16.10 -15.33 2.28
CA SER A 148 -16.92 -14.16 1.93
C SER A 148 -17.51 -14.30 0.54
N SER A 149 -18.67 -13.67 0.28
CA SER A 149 -19.25 -13.69 -1.07
C SER A 149 -18.38 -12.94 -2.07
N THR A 150 -18.10 -13.56 -3.21
CA THR A 150 -17.45 -12.95 -4.37
C THR A 150 -18.42 -12.94 -5.56
N HIS A 151 -18.42 -11.86 -6.33
CA HIS A 151 -19.26 -11.75 -7.52
C HIS A 151 -18.59 -10.80 -8.52
N PRO A 152 -18.31 -11.25 -9.76
CA PRO A 152 -17.52 -10.48 -10.70
C PRO A 152 -18.13 -9.11 -11.01
N MET A 153 -19.45 -8.98 -11.09
CA MET A 153 -20.09 -7.68 -11.34
C MET A 153 -20.33 -6.80 -10.10
N PHE A 154 -20.88 -7.35 -9.02
CA PHE A 154 -21.24 -6.58 -7.82
C PHE A 154 -20.05 -6.23 -6.95
N TYR A 155 -19.02 -7.07 -6.92
CA TYR A 155 -17.85 -6.86 -6.08
C TYR A 155 -16.58 -6.87 -6.95
N PRO A 156 -16.38 -5.81 -7.74
CA PRO A 156 -15.29 -5.73 -8.71
C PRO A 156 -13.92 -5.86 -8.06
N ASN A 157 -12.96 -6.39 -8.82
CA ASN A 157 -11.56 -6.33 -8.41
C ASN A 157 -11.02 -4.88 -8.47
N LEU A 158 -9.94 -4.62 -7.71
CA LEU A 158 -9.27 -3.31 -7.62
C LEU A 158 -8.79 -2.76 -8.97
N ALA A 159 -8.53 -3.62 -9.96
CA ALA A 159 -8.08 -3.21 -11.29
C ALA A 159 -9.21 -2.71 -12.21
N ARG A 160 -10.48 -2.66 -11.75
CA ARG A 160 -11.60 -2.20 -12.57
C ARG A 160 -11.56 -0.67 -12.74
N GLU A 161 -11.47 -0.24 -13.99
CA GLU A 161 -11.40 1.19 -14.35
C GLU A 161 -12.71 1.95 -14.11
N ARG A 162 -13.88 1.31 -14.31
CA ARG A 162 -15.19 1.94 -14.12
C ARG A 162 -16.14 1.06 -13.34
N LEU A 163 -16.63 1.60 -12.22
CA LEU A 163 -17.47 0.85 -11.27
C LEU A 163 -18.95 0.83 -11.66
N TYR A 164 -19.46 1.95 -12.19
CA TYR A 164 -20.89 2.15 -12.44
C TYR A 164 -21.21 2.47 -13.90
N ASN A 165 -22.50 2.38 -14.26
CA ASN A 165 -23.05 2.76 -15.56
C ASN A 165 -22.33 2.11 -16.76
N LEU A 166 -22.06 0.81 -16.66
CA LEU A 166 -21.45 0.02 -17.73
C LEU A 166 -22.49 -0.27 -18.82
N THR A 167 -22.13 -0.03 -20.07
CA THR A 167 -22.87 -0.55 -21.23
C THR A 167 -22.80 -2.07 -21.26
N ILE A 168 -23.67 -2.72 -22.04
CA ILE A 168 -23.65 -4.18 -22.17
C ILE A 168 -22.29 -4.70 -22.67
N TRP A 169 -21.65 -3.99 -23.58
CA TRP A 169 -20.34 -4.35 -24.12
C TRP A 169 -19.23 -4.24 -23.09
N GLU A 170 -19.25 -3.19 -22.28
CA GLU A 170 -18.29 -3.03 -21.18
C GLU A 170 -18.51 -4.09 -20.10
N LYS A 171 -19.76 -4.47 -19.80
CA LYS A 171 -20.05 -5.60 -18.89
C LYS A 171 -19.41 -6.90 -19.39
N ILE A 172 -19.54 -7.20 -20.68
CA ILE A 172 -18.92 -8.40 -21.29
C ILE A 172 -17.39 -8.33 -21.20
N SER A 173 -16.80 -7.16 -21.49
CA SER A 173 -15.36 -6.94 -21.36
C SER A 173 -14.89 -7.12 -19.91
N GLN A 174 -15.63 -6.58 -18.93
CA GLN A 174 -15.35 -6.75 -17.51
C GLN A 174 -15.47 -8.21 -17.08
N LEU A 175 -16.47 -8.97 -17.54
CA LEU A 175 -16.57 -10.39 -17.24
C LEU A 175 -15.37 -11.18 -17.78
N LYS A 176 -14.89 -10.87 -18.98
CA LYS A 176 -13.67 -11.46 -19.53
C LYS A 176 -12.45 -11.14 -18.67
N ASN A 177 -12.34 -9.90 -18.19
CA ASN A 177 -11.27 -9.43 -17.33
C ASN A 177 -11.29 -10.11 -15.94
N GLU A 178 -12.46 -10.20 -15.31
CA GLU A 178 -12.64 -10.93 -14.06
C GLU A 178 -12.30 -12.41 -14.22
N TYR A 179 -12.69 -13.04 -15.35
CA TYR A 179 -12.32 -14.42 -15.64
C TYR A 179 -10.80 -14.58 -15.79
N LYS A 180 -10.11 -13.71 -16.53
CA LYS A 180 -8.63 -13.72 -16.61
C LYS A 180 -7.99 -13.62 -15.22
N ASN A 181 -8.49 -12.71 -14.39
CA ASN A 181 -7.97 -12.49 -13.05
C ASN A 181 -8.25 -13.68 -12.13
N PHE A 182 -9.43 -14.29 -12.23
CA PHE A 182 -9.78 -15.54 -11.54
C PHE A 182 -8.83 -16.66 -11.94
N MET A 183 -8.59 -16.86 -13.25
CA MET A 183 -7.67 -17.88 -13.74
C MET A 183 -6.23 -17.67 -13.24
N TYR A 184 -5.75 -16.42 -13.21
CA TYR A 184 -4.45 -16.08 -12.61
C TYR A 184 -4.41 -16.39 -11.11
N THR A 185 -5.44 -15.94 -10.39
CA THR A 185 -5.59 -16.11 -8.94
C THR A 185 -5.63 -17.59 -8.57
N MET A 186 -6.34 -18.41 -9.35
CA MET A 186 -6.48 -19.84 -9.16
C MET A 186 -5.30 -20.67 -9.66
N ASN A 187 -4.36 -20.08 -10.40
CA ASN A 187 -3.12 -20.76 -10.75
C ASN A 187 -2.19 -20.84 -9.52
N ARG A 188 -2.38 -21.91 -8.72
CA ARG A 188 -1.66 -22.13 -7.46
C ARG A 188 -0.23 -22.66 -7.63
N GLU A 189 0.12 -23.13 -8.83
CA GLU A 189 1.35 -23.88 -9.05
C GLU A 189 2.59 -23.06 -8.71
N LEU A 190 2.63 -21.79 -9.15
CA LEU A 190 3.74 -20.89 -8.84
C LEU A 190 3.91 -20.70 -7.32
N HIS A 191 2.81 -20.52 -6.58
CA HIS A 191 2.85 -20.35 -5.11
C HIS A 191 3.35 -21.62 -4.42
N ASN A 192 2.86 -22.79 -4.84
CA ASN A 192 3.28 -24.09 -4.30
C ASN A 192 4.77 -24.34 -4.55
N GLN A 193 5.29 -23.99 -5.73
CA GLN A 193 6.72 -24.11 -6.02
C GLN A 193 7.57 -23.17 -5.16
N ILE A 194 7.13 -21.92 -4.96
CA ILE A 194 7.81 -20.98 -4.06
C ILE A 194 7.83 -21.53 -2.63
N LEU A 195 6.69 -22.02 -2.13
CA LEU A 195 6.60 -22.63 -0.80
C LEU A 195 7.58 -23.80 -0.64
N LYS A 196 7.65 -24.70 -1.62
CA LYS A 196 8.61 -25.82 -1.60
C LYS A 196 10.06 -25.36 -1.62
N ARG A 197 10.40 -24.34 -2.41
CA ARG A 197 11.76 -23.77 -2.46
C ARG A 197 12.17 -23.09 -1.14
N LEU A 198 11.21 -22.51 -0.42
CA LEU A 198 11.48 -21.75 0.81
C LEU A 198 11.43 -22.60 2.07
N PHE A 199 10.49 -23.53 2.16
CA PHE A 199 10.17 -24.29 3.38
C PHE A 199 10.38 -25.80 3.22
N GLY A 200 10.96 -26.23 2.10
CA GLY A 200 11.29 -27.62 1.80
C GLY A 200 10.21 -28.37 1.02
N ASN A 201 10.57 -29.51 0.43
CA ASN A 201 9.68 -30.29 -0.45
C ASN A 201 8.38 -30.77 0.20
N ASN A 202 8.37 -30.87 1.54
CA ASN A 202 7.21 -31.27 2.33
C ASN A 202 6.26 -30.10 2.67
N ALA A 203 6.58 -28.87 2.24
CA ALA A 203 5.69 -27.73 2.43
C ALA A 203 4.30 -28.04 1.82
N PRO A 204 3.22 -27.79 2.57
CA PRO A 204 1.86 -28.02 2.10
C PRO A 204 1.52 -27.09 0.93
N SER A 205 0.44 -27.39 0.21
CA SER A 205 -0.08 -26.47 -0.79
C SER A 205 -0.56 -25.17 -0.14
N VAL A 206 -0.57 -24.09 -0.92
CA VAL A 206 -1.10 -22.80 -0.47
C VAL A 206 -2.55 -22.91 -0.03
N ASP A 207 -3.36 -23.74 -0.70
CA ASP A 207 -4.76 -23.95 -0.34
C ASP A 207 -4.91 -24.61 1.04
N LYS A 208 -3.98 -25.50 1.43
CA LYS A 208 -3.95 -26.09 2.77
C LYS A 208 -3.53 -25.10 3.84
N LEU A 209 -2.71 -24.11 3.49
CA LEU A 209 -2.32 -23.06 4.41
C LEU A 209 -3.45 -22.04 4.65
N TYR A 210 -4.48 -22.00 3.80
CA TYR A 210 -5.66 -21.17 4.02
C TYR A 210 -6.46 -21.60 5.25
N ASP A 211 -6.45 -22.89 5.57
CA ASP A 211 -7.10 -23.42 6.77
C ASP A 211 -6.51 -22.81 8.07
N ASN A 212 -5.29 -22.25 8.02
CA ASN A 212 -4.64 -21.59 9.16
C ASN A 212 -4.96 -20.09 9.27
N VAL A 213 -5.66 -19.50 8.30
CA VAL A 213 -6.03 -18.07 8.32
C VAL A 213 -7.27 -17.89 9.18
N ALA A 214 -7.09 -17.32 10.37
CA ALA A 214 -8.15 -17.10 11.34
C ALA A 214 -8.92 -15.79 11.08
N MET A 215 -8.23 -14.75 10.62
CA MET A 215 -8.84 -13.43 10.38
C MET A 215 -8.17 -12.70 9.21
N LEU A 216 -8.92 -11.75 8.64
CA LEU A 216 -8.49 -10.83 7.61
C LEU A 216 -8.77 -9.39 8.05
N PHE A 217 -7.72 -8.60 8.22
CA PHE A 217 -7.79 -7.20 8.57
C PHE A 217 -7.61 -6.34 7.33
N LEU A 218 -8.58 -5.49 7.03
CA LEU A 218 -8.58 -4.62 5.86
C LEU A 218 -8.51 -3.16 6.28
N ASN A 219 -7.49 -2.44 5.82
CA ASN A 219 -7.38 -1.00 6.03
C ASN A 219 -8.19 -0.22 4.96
N ILE A 220 -9.49 -0.48 4.93
CA ILE A 220 -10.47 0.23 4.11
C ILE A 220 -11.75 0.41 4.94
N HIS A 221 -12.49 1.49 4.72
CA HIS A 221 -13.82 1.63 5.33
C HIS A 221 -14.82 0.74 4.57
N PRO A 222 -15.73 0.01 5.25
CA PRO A 222 -16.62 -0.96 4.62
C PRO A 222 -17.51 -0.36 3.51
N ILE A 223 -17.85 0.93 3.61
CA ILE A 223 -18.61 1.64 2.56
C ILE A 223 -17.89 1.64 1.19
N TRP A 224 -16.55 1.57 1.20
CA TRP A 224 -15.72 1.57 0.00
C TRP A 224 -15.41 0.15 -0.50
N ASP A 225 -15.82 -0.88 0.24
CA ASP A 225 -15.67 -2.28 -0.15
C ASP A 225 -16.98 -2.85 -0.74
N SER A 226 -17.65 -2.06 -1.58
CA SER A 226 -18.83 -2.47 -2.34
C SER A 226 -20.01 -3.03 -1.51
N ASN A 227 -20.08 -2.70 -0.21
CA ASN A 227 -21.13 -3.16 0.72
C ASN A 227 -21.38 -4.68 0.68
N ARG A 228 -20.32 -5.48 0.50
CA ARG A 228 -20.43 -6.94 0.43
C ARG A 228 -20.67 -7.56 1.82
N PRO A 229 -21.39 -8.69 1.92
CA PRO A 229 -21.47 -9.45 3.15
C PRO A 229 -20.14 -10.18 3.40
N VAL A 230 -19.63 -10.08 4.63
CA VAL A 230 -18.42 -10.77 5.08
C VAL A 230 -18.68 -11.45 6.43
N PRO A 231 -17.97 -12.54 6.74
CA PRO A 231 -18.08 -13.18 8.04
C PRO A 231 -17.36 -12.37 9.13
N PRO A 232 -17.59 -12.67 10.42
CA PRO A 232 -16.99 -11.94 11.54
C PRO A 232 -15.46 -11.93 11.57
N GLY A 233 -14.80 -12.88 10.89
CA GLY A 233 -13.35 -12.92 10.77
C GLY A 233 -12.76 -11.84 9.84
N VAL A 234 -13.59 -11.11 9.08
CA VAL A 234 -13.15 -9.98 8.25
C VAL A 234 -13.39 -8.68 9.01
N ILE A 235 -12.30 -8.02 9.39
CA ILE A 235 -12.33 -6.80 10.20
C ILE A 235 -11.88 -5.60 9.36
N TYR A 236 -12.76 -4.62 9.24
CA TYR A 236 -12.45 -3.35 8.60
C TYR A 236 -11.87 -2.36 9.62
N LEU A 237 -10.59 -2.06 9.50
CA LEU A 237 -9.89 -1.14 10.40
C LEU A 237 -9.96 0.31 9.95
N GLY A 238 -9.96 0.56 8.63
CA GLY A 238 -10.17 1.87 8.00
C GLY A 238 -9.36 3.04 8.57
N GLY A 239 -8.24 3.39 7.93
CA GLY A 239 -7.44 4.57 8.31
C GLY A 239 -6.51 4.31 9.50
N LEU A 240 -6.01 3.09 9.65
CA LEU A 240 -5.17 2.68 10.79
C LEU A 240 -3.90 3.55 10.96
N HIS A 241 -3.37 4.06 9.85
CA HIS A 241 -2.20 4.96 9.81
C HIS A 241 -2.52 6.42 10.17
N GLN A 242 -3.80 6.76 10.37
CA GLN A 242 -4.19 8.12 10.73
C GLN A 242 -3.75 8.41 12.16
N ASN A 243 -2.74 9.27 12.28
CA ASN A 243 -2.30 9.75 13.57
C ASN A 243 -3.24 10.84 14.09
N PRO A 244 -3.32 11.04 15.42
CA PRO A 244 -3.96 12.22 16.00
C PRO A 244 -3.44 13.50 15.33
N GLN A 245 -4.34 14.46 15.09
CA GLN A 245 -3.96 15.73 14.48
C GLN A 245 -2.83 16.38 15.28
N LYS A 246 -1.68 16.55 14.62
CA LYS A 246 -0.56 17.34 15.13
C LYS A 246 -0.67 18.75 14.57
N GLU A 247 -0.22 19.73 15.35
CA GLU A 247 -0.06 21.07 14.82
C GLU A 247 0.93 21.05 13.65
N LEU A 248 0.58 21.77 12.59
CA LEU A 248 1.45 21.94 11.43
C LEU A 248 2.71 22.73 11.84
N PRO A 249 3.84 22.53 11.16
CA PRO A 249 5.04 23.31 11.39
C PRO A 249 4.75 24.79 11.14
N LYS A 250 5.40 25.69 11.90
CA LYS A 250 5.04 27.12 11.94
C LYS A 250 5.11 27.79 10.56
N ASP A 251 6.11 27.43 9.77
CA ASP A 251 6.33 27.88 8.40
C ASP A 251 5.17 27.47 7.49
N LEU A 252 4.78 26.20 7.51
CA LEU A 252 3.67 25.69 6.72
C LEU A 252 2.34 26.30 7.18
N LYS A 253 2.11 26.37 8.49
CA LYS A 253 0.91 27.00 9.04
C LYS A 253 0.81 28.46 8.60
N SER A 254 1.91 29.20 8.69
CA SER A 254 1.95 30.61 8.27
C SER A 254 1.68 30.76 6.77
N TYR A 255 2.25 29.88 5.94
CA TYR A 255 1.97 29.86 4.50
C TYR A 255 0.48 29.63 4.22
N LEU A 256 -0.10 28.58 4.81
CA LEU A 256 -1.52 28.24 4.64
C LEU A 256 -2.45 29.35 5.15
N ASP A 257 -2.15 29.91 6.33
CA ASP A 257 -2.94 30.98 6.96
C ASP A 257 -2.81 32.32 6.21
N SER A 258 -1.73 32.54 5.45
CA SER A 258 -1.51 33.76 4.64
C SER A 258 -2.24 33.76 3.30
N SER A 259 -2.73 32.61 2.84
CA SER A 259 -3.42 32.48 1.57
C SER A 259 -4.81 33.09 1.62
N ASN A 260 -5.05 34.13 0.80
CA ASN A 260 -6.38 34.71 0.60
C ASN A 260 -7.22 33.95 -0.44
N ASN A 261 -6.57 33.08 -1.21
CA ASN A 261 -7.13 32.39 -2.37
C ASN A 261 -7.57 30.95 -2.04
N GLY A 262 -7.15 30.43 -0.88
CA GLY A 262 -7.22 29.01 -0.56
C GLY A 262 -6.05 28.25 -1.18
N VAL A 263 -5.73 27.08 -0.61
CA VAL A 263 -4.54 26.30 -0.97
C VAL A 263 -4.89 24.92 -1.48
N ILE A 264 -4.30 24.53 -2.61
CA ILE A 264 -4.27 23.16 -3.14
C ILE A 264 -2.98 22.49 -2.66
N TYR A 265 -3.10 21.40 -1.90
CA TYR A 265 -1.97 20.50 -1.66
C TYR A 265 -1.88 19.45 -2.76
N PHE A 266 -0.71 19.33 -3.38
CA PHE A 266 -0.44 18.36 -4.44
C PHE A 266 0.76 17.48 -4.11
N SER A 267 0.58 16.16 -4.26
CA SER A 267 1.59 15.13 -4.00
C SER A 267 1.32 13.91 -4.86
N LEU A 268 2.37 13.29 -5.40
CA LEU A 268 2.30 12.01 -6.14
C LEU A 268 2.55 10.79 -5.24
N GLY A 269 2.56 10.99 -3.92
CA GLY A 269 2.81 9.94 -2.94
C GLY A 269 4.29 9.72 -2.66
N THR A 270 4.66 8.49 -2.30
CA THR A 270 6.03 8.10 -1.90
C THR A 270 6.80 7.37 -3.01
N ASN A 271 6.08 6.74 -3.94
CA ASN A 271 6.69 5.84 -4.94
C ASN A 271 6.95 6.52 -6.29
N VAL A 272 6.18 7.56 -6.61
CA VAL A 272 6.39 8.36 -7.81
C VAL A 272 7.30 9.53 -7.45
N LYS A 273 8.41 9.64 -8.16
CA LYS A 273 9.30 10.79 -8.12
C LYS A 273 8.81 11.83 -9.13
N PRO A 274 8.26 12.98 -8.70
CA PRO A 274 7.83 14.03 -9.62
C PRO A 274 8.89 14.42 -10.65
N SER A 275 10.18 14.41 -10.28
CA SER A 275 11.29 14.68 -11.19
C SER A 275 11.46 13.68 -12.34
N ASN A 276 10.89 12.48 -12.20
CA ASN A 276 10.95 11.43 -13.23
C ASN A 276 9.76 11.51 -14.20
N LEU A 277 8.82 12.44 -14.01
CA LEU A 277 7.74 12.63 -14.96
C LEU A 277 8.28 13.08 -16.32
N PRO A 278 7.73 12.57 -17.44
CA PRO A 278 8.00 13.11 -18.76
C PRO A 278 7.77 14.63 -18.78
N PRO A 279 8.66 15.42 -19.41
CA PRO A 279 8.56 16.88 -19.42
C PRO A 279 7.18 17.41 -19.84
N GLU A 280 6.55 16.76 -20.82
CA GLU A 280 5.20 17.11 -21.30
C GLU A 280 4.13 16.98 -20.20
N LYS A 281 4.18 15.93 -19.37
CA LYS A 281 3.24 15.75 -18.26
C LYS A 281 3.48 16.77 -17.15
N LEU A 282 4.74 17.07 -16.87
CA LEU A 282 5.14 18.09 -15.89
C LEU A 282 4.65 19.48 -16.32
N GLU A 283 4.87 19.84 -17.59
CA GLU A 283 4.41 21.10 -18.16
C GLU A 283 2.88 21.20 -18.14
N ALA A 284 2.16 20.12 -18.46
CA ALA A 284 0.70 20.08 -18.38
C ALA A 284 0.19 20.36 -16.96
N ILE A 285 0.79 19.75 -15.94
CA ILE A 285 0.44 19.98 -14.52
C ILE A 285 0.68 21.45 -14.15
N ILE A 286 1.86 22.00 -14.48
CA ILE A 286 2.22 23.39 -14.19
C ILE A 286 1.26 24.36 -14.89
N LYS A 287 0.91 24.10 -16.15
CA LYS A 287 -0.02 24.91 -16.94
C LYS A 287 -1.45 24.90 -16.39
N VAL A 288 -1.89 23.80 -15.79
CA VAL A 288 -3.18 23.75 -15.09
C VAL A 288 -3.11 24.58 -13.82
N PHE A 289 -2.08 24.38 -12.99
CA PHE A 289 -1.92 25.12 -11.74
C PHE A 289 -1.82 26.63 -11.95
N SER A 290 -1.14 27.09 -13.01
CA SER A 290 -1.05 28.53 -13.31
C SER A 290 -2.36 29.19 -13.73
N ARG A 291 -3.40 28.41 -14.06
CA ARG A 291 -4.73 28.91 -14.43
C ARG A 291 -5.73 28.87 -13.29
N LEU A 292 -5.42 28.17 -12.21
CA LEU A 292 -6.31 28.05 -11.06
C LEU A 292 -6.17 29.29 -10.17
N PRO A 293 -7.27 29.79 -9.59
CA PRO A 293 -7.24 30.94 -8.70
C PRO A 293 -6.84 30.55 -7.27
N TYR A 294 -6.06 29.48 -7.08
CA TYR A 294 -5.66 28.94 -5.78
C TYR A 294 -4.14 28.95 -5.66
N ASP A 295 -3.63 29.08 -4.44
CA ASP A 295 -2.20 28.86 -4.19
C ASP A 295 -1.91 27.35 -4.20
N VAL A 296 -0.83 26.93 -4.83
CA VAL A 296 -0.47 25.50 -4.88
C VAL A 296 0.73 25.24 -3.97
N LEU A 297 0.56 24.26 -3.08
CA LEU A 297 1.61 23.64 -2.28
C LEU A 297 1.95 22.27 -2.88
N TRP A 298 3.09 22.17 -3.55
CA TRP A 298 3.51 20.92 -4.20
C TRP A 298 4.68 20.27 -3.46
N LYS A 299 4.47 19.03 -2.99
CA LYS A 299 5.55 18.12 -2.57
C LYS A 299 6.43 17.74 -3.77
N TRP A 300 7.65 18.27 -3.80
CA TRP A 300 8.64 18.03 -4.86
C TRP A 300 9.86 17.29 -4.29
N ASP A 301 10.49 16.45 -5.12
CA ASP A 301 11.59 15.56 -4.72
C ASP A 301 13.00 16.13 -4.97
N ASN A 302 13.11 17.29 -5.62
CA ASN A 302 14.38 18.01 -5.83
C ASN A 302 14.31 19.44 -5.25
N GLU A 303 15.42 20.18 -5.26
CA GLU A 303 15.44 21.59 -4.83
C GLU A 303 14.92 22.55 -5.92
N GLN A 304 14.98 22.15 -7.19
CA GLN A 304 14.61 22.99 -8.33
C GLN A 304 13.51 22.33 -9.18
N LEU A 305 12.48 23.11 -9.52
CA LEU A 305 11.57 22.78 -10.60
C LEU A 305 12.19 23.19 -11.95
N PRO A 306 12.08 22.35 -12.99
CA PRO A 306 12.41 22.76 -14.35
C PRO A 306 11.60 24.01 -14.77
N GLY A 307 12.29 25.06 -15.24
CA GLY A 307 11.67 26.33 -15.66
C GLY A 307 11.72 27.48 -14.63
N ARG A 308 12.42 27.32 -13.51
CA ARG A 308 12.61 28.36 -12.48
C ARG A 308 13.92 29.15 -12.70
N SER A 309 13.85 30.47 -12.84
CA SER A 309 14.97 31.36 -12.50
C SER A 309 14.95 31.64 -10.99
N SER A 310 16.08 32.06 -10.42
CA SER A 310 16.41 32.16 -8.99
C SER A 310 15.51 33.06 -8.11
N SER A 311 14.43 33.63 -8.63
CA SER A 311 13.45 34.43 -7.88
C SER A 311 12.14 33.65 -7.71
N GLY A 312 11.91 33.15 -6.49
CA GLY A 312 10.80 32.29 -6.14
C GLY A 312 9.42 32.97 -6.24
N SER A 313 8.75 32.80 -7.38
CA SER A 313 7.29 32.68 -7.49
C SER A 313 6.95 32.37 -8.95
N ILE A 314 6.32 31.24 -9.23
CA ILE A 314 5.32 31.25 -10.31
C ILE A 314 4.13 31.95 -9.67
N THR A 315 3.53 32.95 -10.31
CA THR A 315 2.32 33.59 -9.81
C THR A 315 1.29 32.49 -9.46
N GLY A 316 1.05 32.25 -8.17
CA GLY A 316 0.13 31.21 -7.66
C GLY A 316 0.72 29.82 -7.31
N CYS A 317 2.03 29.56 -7.40
CA CYS A 317 2.60 28.25 -7.06
C CYS A 317 3.88 28.37 -6.21
N THR A 318 3.80 27.91 -4.96
CA THR A 318 4.93 27.88 -4.01
C THR A 318 5.39 26.44 -3.84
N LEU A 319 6.66 26.20 -4.15
CA LEU A 319 7.29 24.93 -3.86
C LEU A 319 7.68 24.85 -2.40
N ILE A 320 7.40 23.69 -1.79
CA ILE A 320 8.08 23.29 -0.57
C ILE A 320 8.80 21.98 -0.89
N SER A 321 10.14 22.04 -0.90
CA SER A 321 10.96 20.85 -0.75
C SER A 321 10.78 20.37 0.68
N TYR A 322 10.12 19.22 0.86
CA TYR A 322 9.85 18.67 2.18
C TYR A 322 10.59 17.36 2.34
N GLU A 323 11.32 17.23 3.45
CA GLU A 323 12.03 16.00 3.79
C GLU A 323 11.04 14.83 3.96
N PRO A 324 11.41 13.63 3.49
CA PRO A 324 10.57 12.44 3.48
C PRO A 324 10.25 11.86 4.86
N ASP A 325 10.61 12.51 5.97
CA ASP A 325 10.52 11.92 7.32
C ASP A 325 9.50 12.58 8.27
N SER A 326 8.84 13.67 7.89
CA SER A 326 7.80 14.22 8.76
C SER A 326 6.40 13.67 8.43
N PRO A 327 5.73 13.01 9.40
CA PRO A 327 4.45 12.32 9.19
C PRO A 327 3.26 13.23 8.86
N GLN A 328 3.40 14.55 8.97
CA GLN A 328 2.25 15.46 9.06
C GLN A 328 1.55 15.75 7.72
N LEU A 329 2.24 15.57 6.59
CA LEU A 329 1.69 15.75 5.23
C LEU A 329 1.89 14.52 4.32
N GLN A 330 2.51 13.45 4.83
CA GLN A 330 2.68 12.19 4.08
C GLN A 330 1.36 11.49 3.79
N HIS A 331 0.38 11.73 4.66
CA HIS A 331 -1.00 11.33 4.51
C HIS A 331 -1.81 12.61 4.36
N GLY A 332 -2.76 12.66 3.41
CA GLY A 332 -3.64 13.81 3.18
C GLY A 332 -4.63 14.08 4.33
N SER A 333 -4.19 13.93 5.57
CA SER A 333 -4.92 14.17 6.82
C SER A 333 -4.65 15.56 7.42
N ALA A 334 -4.07 16.50 6.66
CA ALA A 334 -4.22 17.90 6.99
C ALA A 334 -5.72 18.20 6.98
N GLY A 335 -6.27 18.50 8.15
CA GLY A 335 -7.71 18.57 8.36
C GLY A 335 -8.40 19.42 7.30
N TYR A 336 -9.40 18.83 6.64
CA TYR A 336 -10.39 19.57 5.89
C TYR A 336 -11.09 20.53 6.87
N ARG A 337 -10.65 21.80 6.93
CA ARG A 337 -11.62 22.86 7.21
C ARG A 337 -12.58 22.83 6.02
N ARG A 338 -13.87 22.63 6.31
CA ARG A 338 -14.95 22.69 5.32
C ARG A 338 -14.80 23.99 4.52
N VAL A 339 -14.31 23.87 3.29
CA VAL A 339 -14.60 24.88 2.27
C VAL A 339 -16.07 24.64 1.90
N PRO A 340 -16.96 25.64 2.01
CA PRO A 340 -18.37 25.44 1.71
C PRO A 340 -18.51 24.94 0.26
N ILE A 341 -19.22 23.83 0.12
CA ILE A 341 -19.63 23.28 -1.17
C ILE A 341 -20.54 24.33 -1.81
N VAL A 342 -20.07 25.00 -2.86
CA VAL A 342 -20.94 25.80 -3.73
C VAL A 342 -21.76 24.80 -4.55
N PRO A 343 -23.11 24.81 -4.49
CA PRO A 343 -23.93 23.89 -5.27
C PRO A 343 -23.71 24.09 -6.76
N SER A 344 -23.48 23.00 -7.47
CA SER A 344 -23.48 22.97 -8.94
C SER A 344 -24.91 23.11 -9.46
N SER A 345 -25.40 24.34 -9.51
CA SER A 345 -26.51 24.73 -10.38
C SER A 345 -26.00 25.90 -11.21
N ILE A 346 -25.63 25.62 -12.46
CA ILE A 346 -25.60 26.47 -13.66
C ILE A 346 -24.64 25.77 -14.62
N VAL A 347 -25.16 24.77 -15.35
CA VAL A 347 -24.83 24.53 -16.76
C VAL A 347 -26.08 23.89 -17.38
N SER A 348 -27.02 24.74 -17.76
CA SER A 348 -28.05 24.42 -18.75
C SER A 348 -28.34 25.70 -19.50
N GLU A 349 -27.62 25.90 -20.60
CA GLU A 349 -28.08 26.50 -21.85
C GLU A 349 -27.08 26.20 -22.96
#